data_AF-A0A8H3A1E8-F1
#
_entry.id   AF-A0A8H3A1E8-F1
#
_cell.length_a   1.000
_cell.length_b   1.000
_cell.length_c   1.000
_cell.angle_alpha   90.00
_cell.angle_beta   90.00
_cell.angle_gamma   90.00
#
_symmetry.space_group_name_H-M   'P 1'
#
loop_
_entity.id
_entity.type
_entity.pdbx_description
1 polymer ?
#
loop_
_entity_poly.entity_id
_entity_poly.type
_entity_poly.pdbx_seq_one_letter_code
_entity_poly.pdbx_strand_id
1 'polypeptide(L)'
;MPTIFTSLIPFFLSIFAHSSYVLASEDVADILPLMYTPNKPVAIVAGTLFMLAACGMLVWSAMHRGYYMLPFVFGAVLYGLGLFLRIPYSDNLHNISLYSAMDYLNLISVPFFVFGVYTLLTRIAAHLDAVELLIVKPYLLANGFMAYQFVAFVITAIGGGMKTSTTRHTVEVATKLIIAGTLLQFVGLAVYLGLVINFVYRMWSTRKEQWNHRPNGFLRSWLGVAAMTGVCCQNLMIPLIYRITAIGLGRNGVLSRKEYYFYTSEVMTLWGGVLTIFLMVWPPRVLNGPRGGKQMNELSSVSLGSK
;
A
#
# COMPACT_ATOMS: atom_id res chain seq x y z
N MET A 1 -16.40 -10.95 -9.00
CA MET A 1 -15.30 -11.02 -9.98
C MET A 1 -13.96 -11.13 -9.27
N PRO A 2 -13.03 -11.97 -9.74
CA PRO A 2 -11.62 -11.84 -9.36
C PRO A 2 -11.18 -10.43 -9.73
N THR A 3 -10.76 -9.63 -8.75
CA THR A 3 -10.21 -8.30 -9.02
C THR A 3 -8.97 -8.48 -9.92
N ILE A 4 -8.65 -7.53 -10.80
CA ILE A 4 -7.40 -7.58 -11.58
C ILE A 4 -6.20 -7.88 -10.68
N PHE A 5 -6.24 -7.44 -9.42
CA PHE A 5 -5.31 -7.86 -8.38
C PHE A 5 -5.11 -9.39 -8.30
N THR A 6 -6.17 -10.19 -8.24
CA THR A 6 -6.05 -11.67 -8.21
C THR A 6 -5.42 -12.27 -9.46
N SER A 7 -5.61 -11.67 -10.64
CA SER A 7 -4.89 -12.08 -11.85
C SER A 7 -3.43 -11.62 -11.87
N LEU A 8 -3.09 -10.56 -11.12
CA LEU A 8 -1.73 -10.05 -10.99
C LEU A 8 -0.92 -10.74 -9.87
N ILE A 9 -1.56 -11.47 -8.94
CA ILE A 9 -0.89 -12.27 -7.90
C ILE A 9 0.25 -13.14 -8.45
N PRO A 10 0.06 -13.98 -9.48
CA PRO A 10 1.15 -14.82 -9.99
C PRO A 10 2.33 -13.98 -10.52
N PHE A 11 2.06 -12.81 -11.09
CA PHE A 11 3.10 -11.90 -11.58
C PHE A 11 3.84 -11.19 -10.45
N PHE A 12 3.13 -10.81 -9.37
CA PHE A 12 3.76 -10.29 -8.16
C PHE A 12 4.69 -11.34 -7.54
N LEU A 13 4.23 -12.59 -7.45
CA LEU A 13 5.02 -13.71 -6.94
C LEU A 13 6.24 -14.00 -7.83
N SER A 14 6.11 -13.94 -9.15
CA SER A 14 7.24 -14.16 -10.06
C SER A 14 8.27 -13.04 -9.96
N ILE A 15 7.86 -11.78 -9.87
CA ILE A 15 8.77 -10.65 -9.65
C ILE A 15 9.50 -10.81 -8.31
N PHE A 16 8.77 -11.18 -7.27
CA PHE A 16 9.34 -11.41 -5.94
C PHE A 16 10.34 -12.57 -5.93
N ALA A 17 10.00 -13.69 -6.57
CA ALA A 17 10.88 -14.84 -6.72
C ALA A 17 12.15 -14.51 -7.52
N HIS A 18 12.02 -13.75 -8.61
CA HIS A 18 13.18 -13.35 -9.41
C HIS A 18 14.07 -12.36 -8.66
N SER A 19 13.47 -11.44 -7.91
CA SER A 19 14.22 -10.44 -7.15
C SER A 19 14.91 -11.03 -5.91
N SER A 20 14.30 -12.02 -5.25
CA SER A 20 14.96 -12.76 -4.17
C SER A 20 16.14 -13.59 -4.65
N TYR A 21 16.10 -14.13 -5.87
CA TYR A 21 17.26 -14.76 -6.51
C TYR A 21 18.40 -13.77 -6.77
N VAL A 22 18.08 -12.58 -7.27
CA VAL A 22 19.07 -11.50 -7.51
C VAL A 22 19.66 -10.95 -6.20
N LEU A 23 18.87 -10.92 -5.13
CA LEU A 23 19.33 -10.54 -3.79
C LEU A 23 20.28 -11.57 -3.15
N ALA A 24 20.26 -12.81 -3.62
CA ALA A 24 21.11 -13.89 -3.12
C ALA A 24 22.48 -14.01 -3.82
N SER A 25 22.73 -13.25 -4.91
CA SER A 25 24.01 -13.30 -5.61
C SER A 25 25.03 -12.32 -5.02
N GLU A 26 25.98 -12.89 -4.27
CA GLU A 26 27.31 -12.41 -3.85
C GLU A 26 27.50 -10.97 -3.30
N ASP A 27 27.96 -10.95 -2.05
CA ASP A 27 28.57 -9.84 -1.31
C ASP A 27 29.97 -9.51 -1.85
N VAL A 28 30.27 -8.24 -2.16
CA VAL A 28 31.50 -7.53 -1.78
C VAL A 28 31.29 -6.02 -2.03
N ALA A 29 31.15 -5.22 -0.97
CA ALA A 29 31.70 -3.87 -0.94
C ALA A 29 31.87 -3.39 0.51
N ASP A 30 33.09 -2.92 0.84
CA ASP A 30 33.53 -2.43 2.17
C ASP A 30 32.92 -1.08 2.57
N ILE A 31 31.62 -0.86 2.36
CA ILE A 31 30.96 0.42 2.61
C ILE A 31 29.72 0.19 3.48
N LEU A 32 29.72 0.70 4.71
CA LEU A 32 28.55 0.70 5.59
C LEU A 32 27.35 1.39 4.92
N PRO A 33 26.24 0.67 4.66
CA PRO A 33 25.03 1.25 4.06
C PRO A 33 24.24 2.15 5.02
N LEU A 34 24.27 1.85 6.32
CA LEU A 34 23.62 2.62 7.37
C LEU A 34 24.66 3.28 8.28
N MET A 35 24.58 4.59 8.45
CA MET A 35 25.42 5.38 9.38
C MET A 35 24.96 5.28 10.85
N TYR A 36 23.99 4.40 11.17
CA TYR A 36 23.49 4.18 12.52
C TYR A 36 23.37 2.69 12.83
N THR A 37 23.57 2.34 14.10
CA THR A 37 23.32 0.99 14.63
C THR A 37 21.81 0.82 14.88
N PRO A 38 21.11 -0.09 14.19
CA PRO A 38 19.68 -0.26 14.34
C PRO A 38 19.30 -0.73 15.75
N ASN A 39 18.24 -0.16 16.32
CA ASN A 39 17.76 -0.55 17.63
C ASN A 39 16.94 -1.85 17.58
N LYS A 40 17.57 -2.98 17.95
CA LYS A 40 16.98 -4.35 17.96
C LYS A 40 15.59 -4.45 18.61
N PRO A 41 15.39 -4.01 19.87
CA PRO A 41 14.08 -4.14 20.53
C PRO A 41 12.96 -3.39 19.81
N VAL A 42 13.24 -2.21 19.23
CA VAL A 42 12.22 -1.44 18.50
C VAL A 42 11.82 -2.15 17.20
N ALA A 43 12.78 -2.77 16.50
CA ALA A 43 12.50 -3.59 15.32
C ALA A 43 11.64 -4.82 15.65
N ILE A 44 11.92 -5.50 16.77
CA ILE A 44 11.15 -6.67 17.22
C ILE A 44 9.71 -6.27 17.56
N VAL A 45 9.53 -5.20 18.36
CA VAL A 45 8.20 -4.73 18.75
C VAL A 45 7.41 -4.28 17.52
N ALA A 46 8.01 -3.51 16.62
CA ALA A 46 7.34 -3.09 15.40
C ALA A 46 7.00 -4.27 14.48
N GLY A 47 7.94 -5.19 14.22
CA GLY A 47 7.73 -6.36 13.37
C GLY A 47 6.62 -7.28 13.90
N THR A 48 6.61 -7.53 15.21
CA THR A 48 5.55 -8.32 15.85
C THR A 48 4.19 -7.65 15.76
N LEU A 49 4.10 -6.32 15.98
CA LEU A 49 2.86 -5.57 15.81
C LEU A 49 2.31 -5.64 14.39
N PHE A 50 3.17 -5.56 13.36
CA PHE A 50 2.75 -5.71 11.95
C PHE A 50 2.26 -7.12 11.64
N MET A 51 2.93 -8.16 12.15
CA MET A 51 2.48 -9.54 11.97
C MET A 51 1.16 -9.82 12.69
N LEU A 52 0.98 -9.32 13.92
CA LEU A 52 -0.28 -9.44 14.64
C LEU A 52 -1.42 -8.75 13.90
N ALA A 53 -1.17 -7.57 13.35
CA ALA A 53 -2.15 -6.86 12.51
C ALA A 53 -2.47 -7.65 11.22
N ALA A 54 -1.46 -8.23 10.57
CA ALA A 54 -1.66 -9.08 9.39
C ALA A 54 -2.50 -10.33 9.72
N CYS A 55 -2.22 -11.01 10.84
CA CYS A 55 -3.01 -12.14 11.32
C CYS A 55 -4.46 -11.73 11.64
N GLY A 56 -4.66 -10.61 12.33
CA GLY A 56 -5.99 -10.07 12.62
C GLY A 56 -6.79 -9.79 11.34
N MET A 57 -6.16 -9.16 10.35
CA MET A 57 -6.77 -8.91 9.04
C MET A 57 -7.05 -10.19 8.25
N LEU A 58 -6.18 -11.20 8.33
CA LEU A 58 -6.40 -12.51 7.71
C LEU A 58 -7.61 -13.22 8.29
N VAL A 59 -7.69 -13.30 9.62
CA VAL A 59 -8.83 -13.90 10.33
C VAL A 59 -10.13 -13.18 9.96
N TRP A 60 -10.11 -11.85 9.97
CA TRP A 60 -11.29 -11.06 9.58
C TRP A 60 -11.67 -11.21 8.10
N SER A 61 -10.68 -11.33 7.21
CA SER A 61 -10.90 -11.59 5.77
C SER A 61 -11.54 -12.95 5.54
N ALA A 62 -11.07 -13.98 6.24
CA ALA A 62 -11.64 -15.32 6.20
C ALA A 62 -13.08 -15.35 6.75
N MET A 63 -13.33 -14.67 7.88
CA MET A 63 -14.65 -14.65 8.52
C MET A 63 -15.72 -13.90 7.70
N HIS A 64 -15.35 -12.84 6.98
CA HIS A 64 -16.32 -11.97 6.27
C HIS A 64 -16.26 -12.10 4.74
N ARG A 65 -15.60 -13.14 4.20
CA ARG A 65 -15.39 -13.37 2.75
C ARG A 65 -14.85 -12.13 2.04
N GLY A 66 -13.92 -11.43 2.70
CA GLY A 66 -13.37 -10.14 2.28
C GLY A 66 -12.13 -10.26 1.40
N TYR A 67 -12.12 -11.10 0.36
CA TYR A 67 -10.95 -11.36 -0.51
C TYR A 67 -10.32 -10.12 -1.14
N TYR A 68 -11.02 -8.98 -1.10
CA TYR A 68 -10.52 -7.71 -1.60
C TYR A 68 -9.52 -7.01 -0.66
N MET A 69 -9.43 -7.40 0.62
CA MET A 69 -8.43 -6.87 1.57
C MET A 69 -7.12 -7.66 1.59
N LEU A 70 -6.96 -8.67 0.73
CA LEU A 70 -5.70 -9.40 0.59
C LEU A 70 -4.48 -8.51 0.29
N PRO A 71 -4.55 -7.42 -0.52
CA PRO A 71 -3.41 -6.53 -0.71
C PRO A 71 -2.88 -5.93 0.60
N PHE A 72 -3.76 -5.57 1.54
CA PHE A 72 -3.35 -5.04 2.84
C PHE A 72 -2.59 -6.08 3.68
N VAL A 73 -3.05 -7.33 3.63
CA VAL A 73 -2.37 -8.44 4.30
C VAL A 73 -0.99 -8.65 3.70
N PHE A 74 -0.86 -8.73 2.38
CA PHE A 74 0.42 -8.88 1.71
C PHE A 74 1.37 -7.72 2.04
N GLY A 75 0.87 -6.48 2.00
CA GLY A 75 1.64 -5.31 2.41
C GLY A 75 2.14 -5.41 3.85
N ALA A 76 1.28 -5.81 4.79
CA ALA A 76 1.64 -5.95 6.20
C ALA A 76 2.65 -7.06 6.47
N VAL A 77 2.52 -8.23 5.82
CA VAL A 77 3.47 -9.34 5.96
C VAL A 77 4.83 -8.94 5.39
N LEU A 78 4.87 -8.35 4.19
CA LEU A 78 6.13 -7.92 3.56
C LEU A 78 6.85 -6.85 4.40
N TYR A 79 6.09 -5.90 4.96
CA TYR A 79 6.66 -4.89 5.87
C TYR A 79 7.17 -5.52 7.17
N GLY A 80 6.39 -6.43 7.76
CA GLY A 80 6.80 -7.16 8.97
C GLY A 80 8.08 -7.95 8.75
N LEU A 81 8.19 -8.68 7.63
CA LEU A 81 9.41 -9.39 7.26
C LEU A 81 10.59 -8.43 7.07
N GLY A 82 10.38 -7.29 6.39
CA GLY A 82 11.39 -6.25 6.26
C GLY A 82 11.89 -5.74 7.62
N LEU A 83 10.99 -5.55 8.60
CA LEU A 83 11.37 -5.17 9.97
C LEU A 83 12.13 -6.28 10.71
N PHE A 84 11.78 -7.56 10.52
CA PHE A 84 12.53 -8.67 11.12
C PHE A 84 13.93 -8.82 10.53
N LEU A 85 14.11 -8.59 9.23
CA LEU A 85 15.43 -8.60 8.58
C LEU A 85 16.36 -7.51 9.12
N ARG A 86 15.83 -6.48 9.77
CA ARG A 86 16.62 -5.44 10.46
C ARG A 86 17.39 -5.97 11.67
N ILE A 87 16.94 -7.08 12.28
CA ILE A 87 17.59 -7.71 13.43
C ILE A 87 18.94 -8.33 13.03
N PRO A 88 19.03 -9.30 12.10
CA PRO A 88 20.32 -9.86 11.69
C PRO A 88 21.22 -8.83 11.02
N TYR A 89 20.66 -7.78 10.39
CA TYR A 89 21.47 -6.66 9.87
C TYR A 89 22.15 -5.86 11.00
N SER A 90 21.51 -5.69 12.16
CA SER A 90 22.11 -4.99 13.29
C SER A 90 23.31 -5.72 13.92
N ASP A 91 23.43 -7.03 13.68
CA ASP A 91 24.58 -7.83 14.08
C ASP A 91 25.75 -7.71 13.07
N ASN A 92 25.44 -7.50 11.78
CA ASN A 92 26.43 -7.44 10.71
C ASN A 92 26.18 -6.24 9.78
N LEU A 93 26.60 -5.04 10.20
CA LEU A 93 26.37 -3.78 9.47
C LEU A 93 27.01 -3.71 8.07
N HIS A 94 27.95 -4.62 7.76
CA HIS A 94 28.68 -4.65 6.48
C HIS A 94 27.97 -5.50 5.40
N ASN A 95 26.91 -6.24 5.75
CA ASN A 95 26.21 -7.11 4.80
C ASN A 95 25.26 -6.28 3.92
N ILE A 96 25.70 -5.97 2.70
CA ILE A 96 24.95 -5.18 1.71
C ILE A 96 23.73 -5.94 1.18
N SER A 97 23.85 -7.27 1.05
CA SER A 97 22.76 -8.17 0.67
C SER A 97 21.58 -8.07 1.64
N LEU A 98 21.85 -8.18 2.95
CA LEU A 98 20.82 -8.03 4.00
C LEU A 98 20.19 -6.64 4.02
N TYR A 99 21.00 -5.59 3.88
CA TYR A 99 20.48 -4.22 3.79
C TYR A 99 19.56 -4.02 2.58
N SER A 100 19.99 -4.50 1.41
CA SER A 100 19.22 -4.39 0.18
C SER A 100 17.93 -5.19 0.24
N ALA A 101 17.95 -6.39 0.83
CA ALA A 101 16.75 -7.20 1.03
C ALA A 101 15.76 -6.53 1.99
N MET A 102 16.24 -5.97 3.11
CA MET A 102 15.43 -5.20 4.05
C MET A 102 14.75 -4.00 3.37
N ASP A 103 15.53 -3.17 2.67
CA ASP A 103 15.01 -1.98 2.00
C ASP A 103 14.03 -2.34 0.88
N TYR A 104 14.32 -3.39 0.12
CA TYR A 104 13.46 -3.91 -0.95
C TYR A 104 12.09 -4.36 -0.44
N LEU A 105 12.05 -5.14 0.65
CA LEU A 105 10.79 -5.60 1.26
C LEU A 105 9.93 -4.43 1.74
N ASN A 106 10.55 -3.45 2.40
CA ASN A 106 9.86 -2.24 2.85
C ASN A 106 9.35 -1.41 1.67
N LEU A 107 10.13 -1.31 0.61
CA LEU A 107 9.80 -0.57 -0.60
C LEU A 107 8.61 -1.17 -1.36
N ILE A 108 8.57 -2.51 -1.45
CA ILE A 108 7.48 -3.23 -2.12
C ILE A 108 6.18 -3.21 -1.32
N SER A 109 6.26 -3.16 0.00
CA SER A 109 5.09 -3.16 0.86
C SER A 109 4.13 -1.98 0.62
N VAL A 110 4.66 -0.76 0.46
CA VAL A 110 3.85 0.47 0.27
C VAL A 110 2.90 0.39 -0.95
N PRO A 111 3.34 -0.03 -2.14
CA PRO A 111 2.47 -0.30 -3.29
C PRO A 111 1.28 -1.22 -3.00
N PHE A 112 1.47 -2.27 -2.20
CA PHE A 112 0.39 -3.20 -1.84
C PHE A 112 -0.69 -2.54 -0.99
N PHE A 113 -0.31 -1.64 -0.08
CA PHE A 113 -1.29 -0.83 0.65
C PHE A 113 -2.10 0.10 -0.28
N VAL A 114 -1.45 0.71 -1.27
CA VAL A 114 -2.12 1.56 -2.26
C VAL A 114 -3.10 0.76 -3.12
N PHE A 115 -2.72 -0.46 -3.56
CA PHE A 115 -3.64 -1.37 -4.25
C PHE A 115 -4.88 -1.66 -3.42
N GLY A 116 -4.70 -1.92 -2.13
CA GLY A 116 -5.80 -2.13 -1.20
C GLY A 116 -6.78 -0.96 -1.17
N VAL A 117 -6.26 0.26 -1.03
CA VAL A 117 -7.08 1.49 -1.01
C VAL A 117 -7.84 1.67 -2.32
N TYR A 118 -7.23 1.46 -3.48
CA TYR A 118 -7.92 1.62 -4.77
C TYR A 118 -9.11 0.67 -4.94
N THR A 119 -9.05 -0.54 -4.36
CA THR A 119 -10.20 -1.46 -4.35
C THR A 119 -11.38 -0.97 -3.50
N LEU A 120 -11.14 -0.10 -2.51
CA LEU A 120 -12.18 0.37 -1.59
C LEU A 120 -13.09 1.43 -2.22
N LEU A 121 -12.55 2.46 -2.86
CA LEU A 121 -13.35 3.54 -3.48
C LEU A 121 -14.33 2.99 -4.53
N THR A 122 -13.87 2.05 -5.34
CA THR A 122 -14.66 1.48 -6.43
C THR A 122 -15.89 0.72 -5.90
N ARG A 123 -15.74 0.11 -4.72
CA ARG A 123 -16.83 -0.55 -4.01
C ARG A 123 -17.73 0.42 -3.25
N ILE A 124 -17.20 1.49 -2.67
CA ILE A 124 -18.02 2.55 -2.07
C ILE A 124 -18.90 3.18 -3.16
N ALA A 125 -18.33 3.48 -4.33
CA ALA A 125 -19.06 4.02 -5.47
C ALA A 125 -20.15 3.06 -5.98
N ALA A 126 -19.85 1.75 -6.05
CA ALA A 126 -20.83 0.73 -6.43
C ALA A 126 -21.94 0.54 -5.38
N HIS A 127 -21.60 0.58 -4.09
CA HIS A 127 -22.56 0.39 -3.00
C HIS A 127 -23.57 1.54 -2.88
N LEU A 128 -23.17 2.76 -3.27
CA LEU A 128 -24.03 3.93 -3.15
C LEU A 128 -24.93 4.19 -4.35
N ASP A 129 -24.83 3.36 -5.39
CA ASP A 129 -25.52 3.55 -6.66
C ASP A 129 -25.38 4.99 -7.20
N ALA A 130 -24.23 5.60 -6.87
CA ALA A 130 -23.86 6.95 -7.25
C ALA A 130 -22.92 6.92 -8.46
N VAL A 131 -23.13 5.92 -9.34
CA VAL A 131 -22.39 5.72 -10.58
C VAL A 131 -22.51 6.95 -11.48
N GLU A 132 -23.67 7.62 -11.43
CA GLU A 132 -23.96 8.86 -12.18
C GLU A 132 -23.25 10.10 -11.63
N LEU A 133 -22.88 10.11 -10.34
CA LEU A 133 -22.12 11.22 -9.74
C LEU A 133 -20.62 11.11 -10.02
N LEU A 134 -20.14 9.93 -10.44
CA LEU A 134 -18.75 9.72 -10.83
C LEU A 134 -18.55 10.22 -12.27
N ILE A 135 -17.55 11.08 -12.48
CA ILE A 135 -17.21 11.64 -13.79
C ILE A 135 -16.91 10.54 -14.82
N VAL A 136 -16.44 9.37 -14.36
CA VAL A 136 -16.05 8.22 -15.18
C VAL A 136 -16.62 6.95 -14.57
N LYS A 137 -16.99 5.98 -15.42
CA LYS A 137 -17.46 4.65 -14.99
C LYS A 137 -16.51 4.07 -13.90
N PRO A 138 -17.03 3.65 -12.73
CA PRO A 138 -16.22 3.19 -11.60
C PRO A 138 -15.22 2.08 -11.96
N TYR A 139 -15.58 1.21 -12.90
CA TYR A 139 -14.74 0.10 -13.36
C TYR A 139 -13.50 0.57 -14.16
N LEU A 140 -13.65 1.57 -15.03
CA LEU A 140 -12.54 2.10 -15.82
C LEU A 140 -11.56 2.86 -14.92
N LEU A 141 -12.11 3.61 -13.96
CA LEU A 141 -11.33 4.34 -12.98
C LEU A 141 -10.52 3.37 -12.10
N ALA A 142 -11.16 2.30 -11.58
CA ALA A 142 -10.52 1.23 -10.82
C ALA A 142 -9.34 0.62 -11.57
N ASN A 143 -9.62 0.17 -12.80
CA ASN A 143 -8.68 -0.59 -13.60
C ASN A 143 -7.53 0.28 -14.09
N GLY A 144 -7.81 1.53 -14.45
CA GLY A 144 -6.80 2.52 -14.82
C GLY A 144 -5.84 2.81 -13.68
N PHE A 145 -6.34 3.10 -12.47
CA PHE A 145 -5.48 3.34 -11.31
C PHE A 145 -4.70 2.10 -10.87
N MET A 146 -5.31 0.90 -10.95
CA MET A 146 -4.58 -0.35 -10.68
C MET A 146 -3.46 -0.59 -11.70
N ALA A 147 -3.72 -0.41 -12.99
CA ALA A 147 -2.71 -0.55 -14.03
C ALA A 147 -1.58 0.47 -13.86
N TYR A 148 -1.93 1.73 -13.58
CA TYR A 148 -0.96 2.78 -13.27
C TYR A 148 -0.08 2.43 -12.06
N GLN A 149 -0.70 1.98 -10.97
CA GLN A 149 0.01 1.56 -9.76
C GLN A 149 0.91 0.35 -10.01
N PHE A 150 0.47 -0.57 -10.86
CA PHE A 150 1.25 -1.73 -11.24
C PHE A 150 2.49 -1.37 -12.04
N VAL A 151 2.39 -0.45 -12.99
CA VAL A 151 3.56 0.07 -13.72
C VAL A 151 4.53 0.73 -12.75
N ALA A 152 4.03 1.57 -11.84
CA ALA A 152 4.86 2.22 -10.83
C ALA A 152 5.53 1.22 -9.89
N PHE A 153 4.83 0.14 -9.51
CA PHE A 153 5.38 -0.98 -8.73
C PHE A 153 6.52 -1.68 -9.48
N VAL A 154 6.33 -2.01 -10.77
CA VAL A 154 7.37 -2.69 -11.57
C VAL A 154 8.63 -1.83 -11.67
N ILE A 155 8.50 -0.53 -11.92
CA ILE A 155 9.64 0.41 -11.97
C ILE A 155 10.39 0.41 -10.63
N THR A 156 9.65 0.50 -9.52
CA THR A 156 10.22 0.47 -8.17
C THR A 156 10.87 -0.88 -7.84
N ALA A 157 10.28 -1.99 -8.26
CA ALA A 157 10.82 -3.34 -8.05
C ALA A 157 12.12 -3.56 -8.84
N ILE A 158 12.18 -3.12 -10.09
CA ILE A 158 13.41 -3.17 -10.90
C ILE A 158 14.50 -2.32 -10.24
N GLY A 159 14.17 -1.09 -9.87
CA GLY A 159 15.12 -0.21 -9.17
C GLY A 159 15.60 -0.81 -7.84
N GLY A 160 14.69 -1.42 -7.06
CA GLY A 160 15.03 -2.08 -5.80
C GLY A 160 15.95 -3.29 -6.00
N GLY A 161 15.72 -4.11 -7.02
CA GLY A 161 16.56 -5.26 -7.34
C GLY A 161 17.95 -4.86 -7.85
N MET A 162 18.04 -3.80 -8.66
CA MET A 162 19.32 -3.31 -9.19
C MET A 162 20.24 -2.67 -8.13
N LYS A 163 19.71 -2.34 -6.95
CA LYS A 163 20.50 -1.76 -5.84
C LYS A 163 21.54 -2.72 -5.25
N THR A 164 21.46 -4.02 -5.53
CA THR A 164 22.43 -5.02 -5.07
C THR A 164 23.70 -5.06 -5.91
N SER A 165 23.71 -4.41 -7.08
CA SER A 165 24.85 -4.43 -7.99
C SER A 165 26.08 -3.71 -7.41
N THR A 166 27.26 -4.25 -7.67
CA THR A 166 28.56 -3.66 -7.27
C THR A 166 28.98 -2.48 -8.14
N THR A 167 28.37 -2.32 -9.32
CA THR A 167 28.70 -1.24 -10.26
C THR A 167 28.02 0.07 -9.84
N ARG A 168 28.82 1.11 -9.52
CA ARG A 168 28.30 2.44 -9.11
C ARG A 168 27.27 3.03 -10.07
N HIS A 169 27.54 2.95 -11.37
CA HIS A 169 26.61 3.43 -12.40
C HIS A 169 25.24 2.71 -12.33
N THR A 170 25.24 1.40 -12.11
CA THR A 170 24.01 0.61 -11.96
C THR A 170 23.22 1.03 -10.72
N VAL A 171 23.90 1.29 -9.60
CA VAL A 171 23.27 1.75 -8.35
C VAL A 171 22.67 3.15 -8.49
N GLU A 172 23.32 4.06 -9.23
CA GLU A 172 22.77 5.39 -9.51
C GLU A 172 21.50 5.32 -10.36
N VAL A 173 21.52 4.50 -11.41
CA VAL A 173 20.33 4.25 -12.24
C VAL A 173 19.21 3.61 -11.40
N ALA A 174 19.54 2.62 -10.57
CA ALA A 174 18.61 1.97 -9.66
C ALA A 174 17.92 2.98 -8.71
N THR A 175 18.71 3.88 -8.13
CA THR A 175 18.24 4.96 -7.24
C THR A 175 17.25 5.89 -7.96
N LYS A 176 17.57 6.30 -9.20
CA LYS A 176 16.67 7.13 -10.02
C LYS A 176 15.37 6.41 -10.36
N LEU A 177 15.43 5.11 -10.69
CA LEU A 177 14.23 4.30 -10.94
C LEU A 177 13.33 4.21 -9.72
N ILE A 178 13.89 4.01 -8.53
CA ILE A 178 13.10 3.95 -7.29
C ILE A 178 12.41 5.29 -7.02
N ILE A 179 13.12 6.42 -7.19
CA ILE A 179 12.51 7.75 -7.04
C ILE A 179 11.39 7.93 -8.05
N ALA A 180 11.62 7.62 -9.33
CA ALA A 180 10.62 7.76 -10.39
C ALA A 180 9.37 6.91 -10.11
N GLY A 181 9.55 5.63 -9.74
CA GLY A 181 8.45 4.74 -9.40
C GLY A 181 7.68 5.23 -8.17
N THR A 182 8.36 5.64 -7.12
CA THR A 182 7.73 6.17 -5.90
C THR A 182 6.97 7.48 -6.16
N LEU A 183 7.50 8.34 -7.03
CA LEU A 183 6.85 9.59 -7.44
C LEU A 183 5.57 9.31 -8.25
N LEU A 184 5.59 8.33 -9.14
CA LEU A 184 4.38 7.90 -9.84
C LEU A 184 3.33 7.42 -8.83
N GLN A 185 3.70 6.57 -7.86
CA GLN A 185 2.77 6.12 -6.82
C GLN A 185 2.18 7.31 -6.03
N PHE A 186 2.99 8.30 -5.69
CA PHE A 186 2.55 9.52 -5.01
C PHE A 186 1.54 10.31 -5.83
N VAL A 187 1.84 10.56 -7.11
CA VAL A 187 0.93 11.30 -8.01
C VAL A 187 -0.39 10.54 -8.16
N GLY A 188 -0.35 9.23 -8.37
CA GLY A 188 -1.56 8.40 -8.45
C GLY A 188 -2.42 8.50 -7.19
N LEU A 189 -1.79 8.41 -6.01
CA LEU A 189 -2.47 8.49 -4.72
C LEU A 189 -3.05 9.88 -4.46
N ALA A 190 -2.35 10.94 -4.86
CA ALA A 190 -2.81 12.32 -4.73
C ALA A 190 -4.04 12.60 -5.61
N VAL A 191 -4.01 12.15 -6.88
CA VAL A 191 -5.16 12.24 -7.78
C VAL A 191 -6.34 11.45 -7.22
N TYR A 192 -6.08 10.23 -6.70
CA TYR A 192 -7.11 9.42 -6.05
C TYR A 192 -7.73 10.12 -4.84
N LEU A 193 -6.93 10.74 -3.95
CA LEU A 193 -7.47 11.50 -2.83
C LEU A 193 -8.36 12.66 -3.32
N GLY A 194 -7.93 13.38 -4.36
CA GLY A 194 -8.75 14.44 -4.97
C GLY A 194 -10.11 13.92 -5.45
N LEU A 195 -10.14 12.73 -6.05
CA LEU A 195 -11.38 12.08 -6.48
C LEU A 195 -12.27 11.68 -5.29
N VAL A 196 -11.70 11.17 -4.20
CA VAL A 196 -12.44 10.85 -2.96
C VAL A 196 -13.06 12.12 -2.37
N ILE A 197 -12.29 13.21 -2.28
CA ILE A 197 -12.77 14.50 -1.76
C ILE A 197 -13.90 15.04 -2.64
N ASN A 198 -13.73 15.01 -3.96
CA ASN A 198 -14.76 15.46 -4.90
C ASN A 198 -16.05 14.60 -4.78
N PHE A 199 -15.91 13.28 -4.65
CA PHE A 199 -17.05 12.38 -4.42
C PHE A 199 -17.81 12.72 -3.13
N VAL A 200 -17.09 12.90 -2.01
CA VAL A 200 -17.69 13.28 -0.73
C VAL A 200 -18.37 14.65 -0.82
N TYR A 201 -17.74 15.62 -1.49
CA TYR A 201 -18.29 16.96 -1.67
C TYR A 201 -19.56 16.96 -2.54
N ARG A 202 -19.54 16.26 -3.69
CA ARG A 202 -20.73 16.10 -4.54
C ARG A 202 -21.87 15.41 -3.80
N MET A 203 -21.56 14.40 -3.00
CA MET A 203 -22.58 13.68 -2.25
C MET A 203 -23.21 14.52 -1.15
N TRP A 204 -22.43 15.35 -0.47
CA TRP A 204 -22.92 16.33 0.48
C TRP A 204 -23.84 17.38 -0.16
N SER A 205 -23.51 17.81 -1.40
CA SER A 205 -24.28 18.80 -2.14
C SER A 205 -25.59 18.25 -2.71
N THR A 206 -25.57 17.06 -3.33
CA THR A 206 -26.69 16.54 -4.14
C THR A 206 -27.67 15.64 -3.36
N ARG A 207 -27.23 14.91 -2.31
CA ARG A 207 -28.09 13.92 -1.61
C ARG A 207 -28.11 14.10 -0.09
N LYS A 208 -28.58 15.26 0.36
CA LYS A 208 -28.73 15.60 1.80
C LYS A 208 -29.63 14.63 2.60
N GLU A 209 -30.64 14.02 1.98
CA GLU A 209 -31.50 13.04 2.67
C GLU A 209 -30.77 11.73 3.01
N GLN A 210 -29.94 11.19 2.11
CA GLN A 210 -29.13 10.00 2.35
C GLN A 210 -27.95 10.27 3.32
N TRP A 211 -27.53 11.53 3.44
CA TRP A 211 -26.55 11.98 4.42
C TRP A 211 -27.06 11.91 5.87
N ASN A 212 -28.35 12.20 6.07
CA ASN A 212 -28.99 12.26 7.38
C ASN A 212 -29.55 10.91 7.87
N HIS A 213 -29.77 9.94 6.99
CA HIS A 213 -30.27 8.62 7.38
C HIS A 213 -29.15 7.77 8.01
N ARG A 214 -28.96 7.88 9.34
CA ARG A 214 -27.91 7.19 10.12
C ARG A 214 -28.48 6.22 11.17
N PRO A 215 -29.04 5.07 10.78
CA PRO A 215 -29.66 4.17 11.75
C PRO A 215 -28.66 3.46 12.69
N ASN A 216 -27.36 3.35 12.33
CA ASN A 216 -26.37 2.53 13.08
C ASN A 216 -25.05 3.25 13.45
N GLY A 217 -25.01 4.59 13.44
CA GLY A 217 -23.84 5.40 13.86
C GLY A 217 -22.79 5.67 12.77
N PHE A 218 -21.93 6.69 12.99
CA PHE A 218 -21.00 7.25 12.00
C PHE A 218 -19.97 6.24 11.45
N LEU A 219 -19.44 5.37 12.31
CA LEU A 219 -18.42 4.37 11.97
C LEU A 219 -18.95 3.18 11.15
N ARG A 220 -20.26 2.95 11.14
CA ARG A 220 -20.93 1.90 10.34
C ARG A 220 -21.62 2.44 9.09
N SER A 221 -21.54 3.74 8.84
CA SER A 221 -22.07 4.37 7.64
C SER A 221 -21.03 4.36 6.52
N TRP A 222 -21.50 4.36 5.27
CA TRP A 222 -20.66 4.52 4.08
C TRP A 222 -19.75 5.75 4.15
N LEU A 223 -20.21 6.83 4.81
CA LEU A 223 -19.45 8.06 5.03
C LEU A 223 -18.25 7.84 5.95
N GLY A 224 -18.40 6.98 6.97
CA GLY A 224 -17.30 6.59 7.84
C GLY A 224 -16.22 5.83 7.06
N VAL A 225 -16.64 4.92 6.17
CA VAL A 225 -15.69 4.21 5.29
C VAL A 225 -15.00 5.16 4.31
N ALA A 226 -15.72 6.13 3.74
CA ALA A 226 -15.14 7.14 2.84
C ALA A 226 -14.16 8.07 3.58
N ALA A 227 -14.53 8.56 4.77
CA ALA A 227 -13.66 9.39 5.60
C ALA A 227 -12.39 8.64 6.02
N MET A 228 -12.53 7.38 6.46
CA MET A 228 -11.39 6.53 6.82
C MET A 228 -10.49 6.21 5.63
N THR A 229 -11.08 6.02 4.44
CA THR A 229 -10.30 5.86 3.20
C THR A 229 -9.50 7.12 2.90
N GLY A 230 -10.09 8.31 3.06
CA GLY A 230 -9.39 9.59 2.91
C GLY A 230 -8.24 9.76 3.92
N VAL A 231 -8.48 9.46 5.19
CA VAL A 231 -7.44 9.48 6.23
C VAL A 231 -6.33 8.46 5.90
N CYS A 232 -6.69 7.26 5.43
CA CYS A 232 -5.72 6.26 4.99
C CYS A 232 -4.87 6.78 3.82
N CYS A 233 -5.46 7.45 2.82
CA CYS A 233 -4.71 8.04 1.71
C CYS A 233 -3.71 9.09 2.20
N GLN A 234 -4.11 9.95 3.15
CA GLN A 234 -3.21 10.95 3.75
C GLN A 234 -2.03 10.27 4.46
N ASN A 235 -2.31 9.24 5.25
CA ASN A 235 -1.27 8.45 5.90
C ASN A 235 -0.33 7.81 4.88
N LEU A 236 -0.85 7.22 3.78
CA LEU A 236 0.00 6.61 2.75
C LEU A 236 0.87 7.61 1.97
N MET A 237 0.54 8.91 1.96
CA MET A 237 1.40 9.92 1.33
C MET A 237 2.68 10.20 2.12
N ILE A 238 2.65 10.09 3.45
CA ILE A 238 3.79 10.42 4.31
C ILE A 238 5.00 9.51 4.01
N PRO A 239 4.87 8.16 3.96
CA PRO A 239 5.96 7.27 3.56
C PRO A 239 6.50 7.56 2.15
N LEU A 240 5.62 7.91 1.20
CA LEU A 240 6.02 8.20 -0.18
C LEU A 240 6.89 9.46 -0.26
N ILE A 241 6.50 10.53 0.43
CA ILE A 241 7.29 11.77 0.52
C ILE A 241 8.61 11.50 1.25
N TYR A 242 8.56 10.76 2.35
CA TYR A 242 9.75 10.38 3.10
C TYR A 242 10.74 9.62 2.21
N ARG A 243 10.28 8.68 1.38
CA ARG A 243 11.16 7.92 0.46
C ARG A 243 11.77 8.80 -0.63
N ILE A 244 10.97 9.64 -1.27
CA ILE A 244 11.47 10.55 -2.32
C ILE A 244 12.55 11.46 -1.74
N THR A 245 12.31 12.04 -0.55
CA THR A 245 13.26 12.94 0.10
C THR A 245 14.47 12.21 0.66
N ALA A 246 14.30 11.07 1.33
CA ALA A 246 15.41 10.28 1.89
C ALA A 246 16.38 9.81 0.80
N ILE A 247 15.86 9.36 -0.35
CA ILE A 247 16.68 8.91 -1.47
C ILE A 247 17.26 10.12 -2.22
N GLY A 248 16.49 11.21 -2.39
CA GLY A 248 16.91 12.43 -3.06
C GLY A 248 18.00 13.22 -2.32
N LEU A 249 17.98 13.26 -0.99
CA LEU A 249 19.04 13.91 -0.18
C LEU A 249 20.35 13.13 -0.16
N GLY A 250 20.35 11.86 -0.60
CA GLY A 250 21.52 11.00 -0.61
C GLY A 250 22.07 10.69 0.81
N ARG A 251 23.22 10.00 0.84
CA ARG A 251 23.83 9.42 2.05
C ARG A 251 24.11 10.40 3.19
N ASN A 252 24.27 11.70 2.87
CA ASN A 252 24.61 12.74 3.85
C ASN A 252 23.39 13.50 4.40
N GLY A 253 22.16 13.10 4.03
CA GLY A 253 20.93 13.73 4.50
C GLY A 253 20.68 13.52 6.00
N VAL A 254 20.18 14.56 6.68
CA VAL A 254 19.81 14.51 8.12
C VAL A 254 18.76 13.42 8.40
N LEU A 255 17.92 13.07 7.41
CA LEU A 255 16.92 11.99 7.49
C LEU A 255 17.55 10.60 7.60
N SER A 256 18.72 10.37 6.96
CA SER A 256 19.41 9.07 7.00
C SER A 256 20.23 8.87 8.29
N ARG A 257 20.50 9.97 9.02
CA ARG A 257 21.30 9.94 10.27
C ARG A 257 20.52 9.58 11.52
N LYS A 258 19.18 9.69 11.52
CA LYS A 258 18.36 9.44 12.72
C LYS A 258 17.25 8.43 12.44
N GLU A 259 17.36 7.26 13.07
CA GLU A 259 16.41 6.14 12.99
C GLU A 259 14.96 6.54 13.38
N TYR A 260 14.80 7.53 14.27
CA TYR A 260 13.49 8.02 14.69
C TYR A 260 12.60 8.52 13.54
N TYR A 261 13.18 9.15 12.51
CA TYR A 261 12.37 9.66 11.40
C TYR A 261 11.72 8.54 10.61
N PHE A 262 12.45 7.44 10.36
CA PHE A 262 11.93 6.25 9.69
C PHE A 262 10.78 5.61 10.47
N TYR A 263 10.94 5.43 11.79
CA TYR A 263 9.89 4.83 12.62
C TYR A 263 8.64 5.70 12.70
N THR A 264 8.81 7.03 12.80
CA THR A 264 7.67 7.94 12.93
C THR A 264 6.96 8.16 11.60
N SER A 265 7.69 8.23 10.48
CA SER A 265 7.10 8.53 9.17
C SER A 265 6.53 7.31 8.46
N GLU A 266 7.14 6.13 8.63
CA GLU A 266 6.72 4.93 7.92
C GLU A 266 6.02 3.93 8.85
N VAL A 267 6.67 3.54 9.95
CA VAL A 267 6.15 2.47 10.83
C VAL A 267 4.87 2.92 11.52
N MET A 268 4.87 4.12 12.12
CA MET A 268 3.71 4.66 12.83
C MET A 268 2.55 4.95 11.88
N THR A 269 2.84 5.48 10.70
CA THR A 269 1.81 5.85 9.73
C THR A 269 1.18 4.64 9.06
N LEU A 270 1.96 3.61 8.72
CA LEU A 270 1.44 2.37 8.14
C LEU A 270 0.72 1.51 9.19
N TRP A 271 1.28 1.39 10.41
CA TRP A 271 0.63 0.60 11.46
C TRP A 271 -0.55 1.34 12.09
N GLY A 272 -0.29 2.52 12.65
CA GLY A 272 -1.27 3.35 13.35
C GLY A 272 -2.32 3.94 12.40
N GLY A 273 -1.88 4.47 11.26
CA GLY A 273 -2.76 5.19 10.33
C GLY A 273 -3.52 4.33 9.33
N VAL A 274 -2.99 3.15 8.96
CA VAL A 274 -3.62 2.29 7.94
C VAL A 274 -4.18 1.02 8.58
N LEU A 275 -3.32 0.22 9.23
CA LEU A 275 -3.75 -1.06 9.77
C LEU A 275 -4.75 -0.91 10.92
N THR A 276 -4.50 0.02 11.84
CA THR A 276 -5.40 0.24 12.99
C THR A 276 -6.76 0.76 12.56
N ILE A 277 -6.81 1.65 11.55
CA ILE A 277 -8.07 2.17 10.99
C ILE A 277 -8.91 1.05 10.38
N PHE A 278 -8.30 0.18 9.57
CA PHE A 278 -9.00 -0.94 8.94
C PHE A 278 -9.31 -2.08 9.91
N LEU A 279 -8.52 -2.23 10.99
CA LEU A 279 -8.83 -3.12 12.11
C LEU A 279 -9.92 -2.55 13.04
N MET A 280 -10.26 -1.28 12.99
CA MET A 280 -11.41 -0.74 13.75
C MET A 280 -12.69 -0.72 12.92
N VAL A 281 -12.58 -0.33 11.64
CA VAL A 281 -13.72 -0.22 10.73
C VAL A 281 -13.54 -1.24 9.63
N TRP A 282 -14.07 -2.45 9.83
CA TRP A 282 -13.99 -3.52 8.83
C TRP A 282 -14.89 -3.20 7.62
N PRO A 283 -14.32 -2.78 6.46
CA PRO A 283 -15.14 -2.39 5.31
C PRO A 283 -16.07 -3.50 4.81
N PRO A 284 -15.70 -4.81 4.84
CA PRO A 284 -16.59 -5.89 4.41
C PRO A 284 -17.87 -5.99 5.22
N ARG A 285 -17.84 -5.62 6.49
CA ARG A 285 -19.02 -5.68 7.35
C ARG A 285 -20.03 -4.59 7.02
N VAL A 286 -19.55 -3.45 6.52
CA VAL A 286 -20.39 -2.29 6.16
C VAL A 286 -20.88 -2.41 4.70
N LEU A 287 -20.01 -2.86 3.79
CA LEU A 287 -20.27 -2.87 2.35
C LEU A 287 -21.01 -4.14 1.86
N ASN A 288 -20.93 -5.28 2.56
CA ASN A 288 -21.63 -6.54 2.20
C ASN A 288 -23.10 -6.60 2.66
N GLY A 289 -23.75 -5.47 2.92
CA GLY A 289 -25.20 -5.44 3.12
C GLY A 289 -25.97 -5.98 1.89
N PRO A 290 -27.24 -6.44 2.04
CA PRO A 290 -28.00 -7.15 0.99
C PRO A 290 -28.09 -6.46 -0.38
N ARG A 291 -27.85 -5.14 -0.44
CA ARG A 291 -27.90 -4.31 -1.65
C ARG A 291 -26.58 -4.34 -2.45
N GLY A 292 -25.42 -4.39 -1.80
CA GLY A 292 -24.11 -4.34 -2.47
C GLY A 292 -23.77 -5.61 -3.27
N GLY A 293 -24.24 -6.77 -2.81
CA GLY A 293 -24.02 -8.05 -3.50
C GLY A 293 -24.85 -8.22 -4.79
N LYS A 294 -26.07 -7.68 -4.82
CA LYS A 294 -26.95 -7.76 -6.00
C LYS A 294 -26.49 -6.83 -7.12
N GLN A 295 -26.19 -5.58 -6.81
CA GLN A 295 -25.74 -4.60 -7.83
C GLN A 295 -24.37 -4.94 -8.43
N MET A 296 -23.45 -5.49 -7.64
CA MET A 296 -22.16 -5.90 -8.19
C MET A 296 -22.29 -7.09 -9.16
N ASN A 297 -23.28 -7.96 -8.97
CA ASN A 297 -23.60 -9.01 -9.91
C ASN A 297 -24.28 -8.47 -11.18
N GLU A 298 -25.10 -7.42 -11.07
CA GLU A 298 -25.70 -6.76 -12.24
C GLU A 298 -24.69 -5.96 -13.07
N LEU A 299 -23.78 -5.20 -12.44
CA LEU A 299 -22.66 -4.56 -13.16
C LEU A 299 -21.75 -5.58 -13.84
N SER A 300 -21.63 -6.77 -13.24
CA SER A 300 -20.86 -7.87 -13.81
C SER A 300 -21.55 -8.50 -15.02
N SER A 301 -22.88 -8.68 -14.98
CA SER A 301 -23.65 -9.24 -16.09
C SER A 301 -23.75 -8.28 -17.28
N VAL A 302 -23.90 -6.97 -17.03
CA VAL A 302 -23.88 -5.94 -18.08
C VAL A 302 -22.51 -5.87 -18.78
N SER A 303 -21.41 -6.05 -18.04
CA SER A 303 -20.06 -6.13 -18.62
C SER A 303 -19.83 -7.41 -19.43
N LEU A 304 -20.48 -8.52 -19.08
CA LEU A 304 -20.38 -9.79 -19.81
C LEU A 304 -21.30 -9.83 -21.04
N GLY A 305 -22.38 -9.03 -21.06
CA GLY A 305 -23.30 -8.89 -22.18
C GLY A 305 -22.90 -7.87 -23.25
N SER A 306 -21.78 -7.15 -23.07
CA SER A 306 -21.24 -6.17 -24.03
C SER A 306 -20.01 -6.73 -24.78
N LYS A 307 -20.06 -8.01 -25.16
CA LYS A 307 -19.12 -8.60 -26.13
C LYS A 307 -19.77 -8.69 -27.50
#